data_AF-A0A330LRE4-F1
#
_entry.id   AF-A0A330LRE4-F1
#
_cell.length_a   1.000
_cell.length_b   1.000
_cell.length_c   1.000
_cell.angle_alpha   90.00
_cell.angle_beta   90.00
_cell.angle_gamma   90.00
#
_symmetry.space_group_name_H-M   'P 1'
#
loop_
_entity.id
_entity.type
_entity.pdbx_description
1 polymer ?
#
loop_
_entity_poly.entity_id
_entity_poly.type
_entity_poly.pdbx_seq_one_letter_code
_entity_poly.pdbx_strand_id
1 'polypeptide(L)'
;MSIFNPEQWARDHFQHADLGDIRKTERLINTCANMAGSSGKSIARSCLGNEAKLEGSYRLIRNENVSPEMIRVAGFEHTASLVKDIPEILALEDTTSLSYKHQVAEDLGKLGKTTDKSRGWRVHSVMLLDSHSTRTLGLIHQDWWCRPDNINDADEKESGKWPDASYFCRQRLGETMANMISVCDREADILSYLQDKQLHNERFVRIP
;
A
#
# COMPACT_ATOMS: atom_id res chain seq x y z
N MET A 1 17.57 4.54 -14.55
CA MET A 1 16.93 3.24 -14.23
C MET A 1 17.37 2.78 -12.85
N SER A 2 16.69 3.27 -11.83
CA SER A 2 16.97 2.98 -10.42
C SER A 2 16.66 1.53 -10.01
N ILE A 3 15.72 0.88 -10.72
CA ILE A 3 15.18 -0.46 -10.39
C ILE A 3 16.21 -1.60 -10.35
N PHE A 4 17.35 -1.48 -11.03
CA PHE A 4 18.39 -2.53 -11.03
C PHE A 4 19.42 -2.33 -9.90
N ASN A 5 19.34 -1.21 -9.17
CA ASN A 5 20.17 -0.94 -8.00
C ASN A 5 19.25 -0.84 -6.77
N PRO A 6 19.21 -1.87 -5.90
CA PRO A 6 18.37 -1.88 -4.71
C PRO A 6 18.57 -0.70 -3.76
N GLU A 7 19.79 -0.18 -3.66
CA GLU A 7 20.12 0.96 -2.80
C GLU A 7 19.53 2.25 -3.34
N GLN A 8 19.69 2.48 -4.66
CA GLN A 8 19.09 3.64 -5.31
C GLN A 8 17.56 3.54 -5.32
N TRP A 9 17.01 2.35 -5.60
CA TRP A 9 15.57 2.12 -5.57
C TRP A 9 14.97 2.45 -4.20
N ALA A 10 15.57 1.93 -3.12
CA ALA A 10 15.08 2.17 -1.77
C ALA A 10 15.21 3.65 -1.37
N ARG A 11 16.30 4.31 -1.77
CA ARG A 11 16.49 5.74 -1.51
C ARG A 11 15.43 6.56 -2.23
N ASP A 12 15.19 6.31 -3.51
CA ASP A 12 14.20 7.04 -4.30
C ASP A 12 12.78 6.93 -3.71
N HIS A 13 12.43 5.75 -3.17
CA HIS A 13 11.11 5.51 -2.58
C HIS A 13 10.93 6.10 -1.18
N PHE A 14 11.99 6.10 -0.35
CA PHE A 14 11.84 6.31 1.08
C PHE A 14 12.67 7.45 1.67
N GLN A 15 13.49 8.16 0.88
CA GLN A 15 14.33 9.26 1.39
C GLN A 15 13.52 10.42 1.99
N HIS A 16 12.26 10.59 1.59
CA HIS A 16 11.37 11.63 2.10
C HIS A 16 10.39 11.12 3.15
N ALA A 17 10.53 9.87 3.64
CA ALA A 17 9.65 9.34 4.67
C ALA A 17 9.81 10.15 5.97
N ASP A 18 8.71 10.76 6.42
CA ASP A 18 8.64 11.44 7.72
C ASP A 18 8.34 10.44 8.83
N LEU A 19 9.41 10.00 9.50
CA LEU A 19 9.35 9.10 10.65
C LEU A 19 9.70 9.83 11.96
N GLY A 20 9.74 11.17 11.95
CA GLY A 20 10.11 12.03 13.07
C GLY A 20 11.59 11.98 13.49
N ASP A 21 12.44 11.20 12.81
CA ASP A 21 13.89 11.17 13.01
C ASP A 21 14.59 10.67 11.74
N ILE A 22 15.53 11.45 11.21
CA ILE A 22 16.27 11.13 9.98
C ILE A 22 17.01 9.79 10.07
N ARG A 23 17.42 9.36 11.28
CA ARG A 23 18.07 8.06 11.50
C ARG A 23 17.12 6.90 11.26
N LYS A 24 15.81 7.06 11.53
CA LYS A 24 14.79 6.05 11.21
C LYS A 24 14.58 5.97 9.70
N THR A 25 14.55 7.11 9.02
CA THR A 25 14.44 7.18 7.55
C THR A 25 15.64 6.51 6.87
N GLU A 26 16.86 6.83 7.28
CA GLU A 26 18.06 6.14 6.77
C GLU A 26 18.06 4.65 7.12
N ARG A 27 17.56 4.26 8.31
CA ARG A 27 17.40 2.85 8.65
C ARG A 27 16.39 2.14 7.74
N LEU A 28 15.25 2.77 7.44
CA LEU A 28 14.23 2.26 6.52
C LEU A 28 14.83 2.02 5.13
N ILE A 29 15.52 3.02 4.57
CA ILE A 29 16.18 2.90 3.26
C ILE A 29 17.14 1.72 3.25
N ASN A 30 18.01 1.60 4.26
CA ASN A 30 18.96 0.50 4.37
C ASN A 30 18.27 -0.87 4.49
N THR A 31 17.25 -0.99 5.32
CA THR A 31 16.50 -2.25 5.50
C THR A 31 15.79 -2.65 4.19
N CYS A 32 15.12 -1.71 3.53
CA CYS A 32 14.45 -1.93 2.25
C CYS A 32 15.43 -2.29 1.12
N ALA A 33 16.59 -1.64 1.04
CA ALA A 33 17.62 -1.97 0.04
C ALA A 33 18.13 -3.41 0.20
N ASN A 34 18.43 -3.82 1.43
CA ASN A 34 18.87 -5.20 1.71
C ASN A 34 17.75 -6.22 1.37
N MET A 35 16.49 -5.91 1.71
CA MET A 35 15.35 -6.77 1.39
C MET A 35 15.12 -6.89 -0.12
N ALA A 36 15.18 -5.78 -0.88
CA ALA A 36 15.03 -5.77 -2.32
C ALA A 36 16.17 -6.54 -3.03
N GLY A 37 17.42 -6.34 -2.59
CA GLY A 37 18.57 -7.10 -3.10
C GLY A 37 18.55 -8.60 -2.79
N SER A 38 17.71 -9.03 -1.83
CA SER A 38 17.49 -10.43 -1.46
C SER A 38 16.00 -10.78 -1.48
N SER A 39 15.30 -10.34 -2.53
CA SER A 39 13.84 -10.48 -2.66
C SER A 39 13.36 -11.91 -2.39
N GLY A 40 12.32 -12.04 -1.56
CA GLY A 40 11.73 -13.32 -1.15
C GLY A 40 12.49 -14.10 -0.07
N LYS A 41 13.58 -13.55 0.49
CA LYS A 41 14.32 -14.14 1.62
C LYS A 41 13.89 -13.50 2.95
N SER A 42 14.25 -14.14 4.07
CA SER A 42 14.04 -13.58 5.41
C SER A 42 14.93 -12.37 5.66
N ILE A 43 14.53 -11.47 6.58
CA ILE A 43 15.32 -10.30 7.00
C ILE A 43 16.75 -10.72 7.39
N ALA A 44 16.89 -11.85 8.11
CA ALA A 44 18.18 -12.40 8.49
C ALA A 44 19.07 -12.73 7.29
N ARG A 45 18.50 -13.37 6.26
CA ARG A 45 19.24 -13.69 5.02
C ARG A 45 19.57 -12.44 4.21
N SER A 46 18.67 -11.46 4.17
CA SER A 46 18.89 -10.18 3.49
C SER A 46 20.06 -9.38 4.08
N CYS A 47 20.44 -9.62 5.34
CA CYS A 47 21.55 -8.93 6.00
C CYS A 47 22.93 -9.56 5.70
N LEU A 48 23.00 -10.66 4.94
CA LEU A 48 24.25 -11.31 4.51
C LEU A 48 25.26 -11.57 5.64
N GLY A 49 24.77 -11.96 6.83
CA GLY A 49 25.61 -12.25 7.99
C GLY A 49 26.07 -11.03 8.79
N ASN A 50 25.64 -9.82 8.45
CA ASN A 50 25.97 -8.61 9.21
C ASN A 50 25.01 -8.42 10.40
N GLU A 51 25.53 -8.61 11.62
CA GLU A 51 24.75 -8.51 12.87
C GLU A 51 24.17 -7.11 13.11
N ALA A 52 24.92 -6.05 12.82
CA ALA A 52 24.46 -4.67 13.02
C ALA A 52 23.30 -4.30 12.08
N LYS A 53 23.32 -4.79 10.84
CA LYS A 53 22.20 -4.67 9.89
C LYS A 53 20.98 -5.45 10.37
N LEU A 54 21.20 -6.66 10.89
CA LEU A 54 20.15 -7.54 11.38
C LEU A 54 19.42 -6.92 12.59
N GLU A 55 20.17 -6.55 13.62
CA GLU A 55 19.63 -5.90 14.80
C GLU A 55 18.93 -4.59 14.46
N GLY A 56 19.54 -3.77 13.59
CA GLY A 56 18.94 -2.53 13.11
C GLY A 56 17.60 -2.74 12.42
N SER A 57 17.47 -3.79 11.59
CA SER A 57 16.23 -4.10 10.88
C SER A 57 15.14 -4.61 11.84
N TYR A 58 15.48 -5.51 12.75
CA TYR A 58 14.52 -5.97 13.75
C TYR A 58 14.10 -4.89 14.75
N ARG A 59 14.99 -3.92 15.05
CA ARG A 59 14.65 -2.75 15.86
C ARG A 59 13.72 -1.80 15.12
N LEU A 60 13.91 -1.62 13.81
CA LEU A 60 13.02 -0.78 12.99
C LEU A 60 11.58 -1.33 13.00
N ILE A 61 11.39 -2.61 12.69
CA ILE A 61 10.04 -3.19 12.52
C ILE A 61 9.22 -3.24 13.81
N ARG A 62 9.87 -3.20 14.98
CA ARG A 62 9.21 -3.20 16.30
C ARG A 62 9.24 -1.83 16.98
N ASN A 63 9.66 -0.79 16.27
CA ASN A 63 9.76 0.54 16.85
C ASN A 63 8.38 1.19 16.87
N GLU A 64 7.80 1.35 18.06
CA GLU A 64 6.50 2.02 18.27
C GLU A 64 6.48 3.47 17.76
N ASN A 65 7.67 4.10 17.62
CA ASN A 65 7.80 5.46 17.08
C ASN A 65 7.95 5.50 15.56
N VAL A 66 7.69 4.40 14.85
CA VAL A 66 7.68 4.32 13.38
C VAL A 66 6.27 3.96 12.94
N SER A 67 5.56 4.92 12.33
CA SER A 67 4.24 4.68 11.77
C SER A 67 4.35 3.87 10.46
N PRO A 68 3.65 2.73 10.35
CA PRO A 68 3.54 2.01 9.09
C PRO A 68 2.81 2.81 8.00
N GLU A 69 1.85 3.67 8.37
CA GLU A 69 1.20 4.57 7.40
C GLU A 69 2.22 5.48 6.74
N MET A 70 3.12 6.09 7.51
CA MET A 70 4.12 7.02 6.98
C MET A 70 5.14 6.34 6.06
N ILE A 71 5.45 5.05 6.28
CA ILE A 71 6.25 4.25 5.35
C ILE A 71 5.51 4.11 4.00
N ARG A 72 4.21 3.78 4.04
CA ARG A 72 3.39 3.64 2.83
C ARG A 72 3.25 4.97 2.10
N VAL A 73 2.96 6.05 2.81
CA VAL A 73 2.83 7.42 2.26
C VAL A 73 4.08 7.82 1.48
N ALA A 74 5.28 7.57 2.00
CA ALA A 74 6.52 7.89 1.29
C ALA A 74 6.61 7.18 -0.07
N GLY A 75 6.27 5.89 -0.13
CA GLY A 75 6.22 5.14 -1.39
C GLY A 75 5.12 5.64 -2.35
N PHE A 76 3.98 6.08 -1.81
CA PHE A 76 2.90 6.65 -2.60
C PHE A 76 3.28 8.02 -3.18
N GLU A 77 3.98 8.86 -2.42
CA GLU A 77 4.49 10.15 -2.88
C GLU A 77 5.55 9.98 -3.97
N HIS A 78 6.42 8.98 -3.84
CA HIS A 78 7.34 8.61 -4.91
C HIS A 78 6.57 8.25 -6.19
N THR A 79 5.57 7.38 -6.09
CA THR A 79 4.71 7.02 -7.23
C THR A 79 4.01 8.25 -7.82
N ALA A 80 3.42 9.11 -6.99
CA ALA A 80 2.76 10.35 -7.43
C ALA A 80 3.72 11.26 -8.22
N SER A 81 5.00 11.33 -7.80
CA SER A 81 6.01 12.11 -8.50
C SER A 81 6.36 11.56 -9.88
N LEU A 82 6.36 10.23 -10.05
CA LEU A 82 6.71 9.56 -11.30
C LEU A 82 5.62 9.68 -12.37
N VAL A 83 4.36 9.85 -11.96
CA VAL A 83 3.21 9.80 -12.87
C VAL A 83 2.75 11.18 -13.37
N LYS A 84 3.38 12.27 -12.92
CA LYS A 84 2.99 13.65 -13.27
C LYS A 84 2.88 13.91 -14.77
N ASP A 85 3.82 13.38 -15.53
CA ASP A 85 3.92 13.60 -16.98
C ASP A 85 3.29 12.48 -17.81
N ILE A 86 2.59 11.53 -17.16
CA ILE A 86 1.95 10.42 -17.84
C ILE A 86 0.55 10.87 -18.30
N PRO A 87 0.26 10.83 -19.61
CA PRO A 87 -0.96 11.39 -20.17
C PRO A 87 -2.22 10.60 -19.76
N GLU A 88 -2.08 9.30 -19.54
CA GLU A 88 -3.19 8.44 -19.13
C GLU A 88 -2.70 7.27 -18.26
N ILE A 89 -3.38 7.09 -17.13
CA ILE A 89 -2.99 6.16 -16.07
C ILE A 89 -4.18 5.26 -15.75
N LEU A 90 -3.95 3.96 -15.63
CA LEU A 90 -4.94 3.03 -15.08
C LEU A 90 -4.66 2.82 -13.59
N ALA A 91 -5.67 3.04 -12.75
CA ALA A 91 -5.63 2.76 -11.33
C ALA A 91 -6.40 1.47 -11.05
N LEU A 92 -5.67 0.37 -10.91
CA LEU A 92 -6.24 -0.93 -10.58
C LEU A 92 -6.54 -0.99 -9.08
N GLU A 93 -7.80 -1.19 -8.74
CA GLU A 93 -8.29 -1.18 -7.36
C GLU A 93 -8.85 -2.55 -6.99
N ASP A 94 -8.30 -3.19 -5.95
CA ASP A 94 -8.75 -4.51 -5.49
C ASP A 94 -8.41 -4.74 -4.00
N THR A 95 -9.08 -5.71 -3.38
CA THR A 95 -8.91 -6.08 -1.97
C THR A 95 -8.34 -7.48 -1.83
N THR A 96 -7.23 -7.59 -1.12
CA THR A 96 -6.66 -8.88 -0.72
C THR A 96 -6.69 -9.07 0.79
N SER A 97 -6.25 -10.25 1.25
CA SER A 97 -6.08 -10.54 2.67
C SER A 97 -4.67 -11.02 2.97
N LEU A 98 -4.12 -10.58 4.10
CA LEU A 98 -2.86 -11.08 4.63
C LEU A 98 -3.15 -12.06 5.75
N SER A 99 -2.93 -13.35 5.49
CA SER A 99 -3.40 -14.45 6.35
C SER A 99 -2.27 -15.06 7.17
N TYR A 100 -2.44 -15.08 8.49
CA TYR A 100 -1.50 -15.64 9.45
C TYR A 100 -2.17 -16.70 10.34
N LYS A 101 -1.39 -17.68 10.81
CA LYS A 101 -1.85 -18.81 11.65
C LYS A 101 -1.00 -19.05 12.91
N HIS A 102 0.05 -18.25 13.09
CA HIS A 102 0.91 -18.33 14.29
C HIS A 102 0.32 -17.49 15.41
N GLN A 103 0.97 -17.45 16.59
CA GLN A 103 0.39 -16.90 17.83
C GLN A 103 -0.28 -15.52 17.67
N VAL A 104 0.31 -14.60 16.89
CA VAL A 104 -0.24 -13.25 16.68
C VAL A 104 -1.63 -13.25 16.01
N ALA A 105 -2.01 -14.33 15.33
CA ALA A 105 -3.29 -14.42 14.64
C ALA A 105 -4.47 -14.15 15.59
N GLU A 106 -4.35 -14.51 16.87
CA GLU A 106 -5.35 -14.24 17.91
C GLU A 106 -5.64 -12.75 18.08
N ASP A 107 -4.66 -11.89 17.79
CA ASP A 107 -4.75 -10.42 17.89
C ASP A 107 -5.22 -9.77 16.57
N LEU A 108 -5.43 -10.54 15.50
CA LEU A 108 -5.76 -10.04 14.16
C LEU A 108 -7.25 -10.19 13.83
N GLY A 109 -7.67 -9.57 12.71
CA GLY A 109 -9.06 -9.58 12.24
C GLY A 109 -9.52 -10.90 11.63
N LYS A 110 -10.85 -11.07 11.58
CA LYS A 110 -11.53 -12.21 10.96
C LYS A 110 -11.36 -12.19 9.44
N LEU A 111 -10.87 -13.27 8.86
CA LEU A 111 -10.79 -13.41 7.39
C LEU A 111 -11.93 -14.25 6.80
N GLY A 112 -12.36 -15.30 7.49
CA GLY A 112 -13.42 -16.21 7.08
C GLY A 112 -14.48 -16.36 8.18
N LYS A 113 -14.61 -17.56 8.73
CA LYS A 113 -15.47 -17.84 9.88
C LYS A 113 -14.78 -17.39 11.18
N THR A 114 -15.57 -17.09 12.20
CA THR A 114 -15.05 -16.74 13.54
C THR A 114 -14.24 -17.86 14.17
N THR A 115 -14.52 -19.11 13.81
CA THR A 115 -13.80 -20.30 14.29
C THR A 115 -12.50 -20.60 13.53
N ASP A 116 -12.19 -19.85 12.47
CA ASP A 116 -11.01 -20.13 11.66
C ASP A 116 -9.74 -19.72 12.41
N LYS A 117 -8.74 -20.62 12.42
CA LYS A 117 -7.40 -20.30 12.96
C LYS A 117 -6.63 -19.27 12.14
N SER A 118 -7.06 -19.01 10.91
CA SER A 118 -6.39 -18.06 10.02
C SER A 118 -7.03 -16.69 10.18
N ARG A 119 -6.24 -15.73 10.66
CA ARG A 119 -6.68 -14.36 10.93
C ARG A 119 -5.68 -13.39 10.34
N GLY A 120 -6.07 -12.13 10.21
CA GLY A 120 -5.25 -11.18 9.47
C GLY A 120 -5.90 -9.85 9.14
N TRP A 121 -5.28 -9.17 8.17
CA TRP A 121 -5.77 -7.91 7.64
C TRP A 121 -6.51 -8.11 6.32
N ARG A 122 -7.50 -7.25 6.10
CA ARG A 122 -7.98 -6.91 4.77
C ARG A 122 -7.17 -5.71 4.29
N VAL A 123 -6.75 -5.74 3.03
CA VAL A 123 -5.94 -4.70 2.42
C VAL A 123 -6.54 -4.31 1.09
N HIS A 124 -7.10 -3.11 1.00
CA HIS A 124 -7.56 -2.51 -0.25
C HIS A 124 -6.41 -1.70 -0.85
N SER A 125 -6.07 -1.93 -2.11
CA SER A 125 -4.89 -1.32 -2.75
C SER A 125 -5.25 -0.66 -4.08
N VAL A 126 -4.55 0.42 -4.40
CA VAL A 126 -4.60 1.07 -5.72
C VAL A 126 -3.21 1.01 -6.35
N MET A 127 -3.10 0.29 -7.48
CA MET A 127 -1.88 0.14 -8.26
C MET A 127 -2.00 0.87 -9.60
N LEU A 128 -1.03 1.74 -9.89
CA LEU A 128 -1.01 2.53 -11.11
C LEU A 128 -0.24 1.82 -12.23
N LEU A 129 -0.83 1.81 -13.43
CA LEU A 129 -0.22 1.37 -14.67
C LEU A 129 -0.27 2.50 -15.71
N ASP A 130 0.72 2.53 -16.60
CA ASP A 130 0.66 3.33 -17.82
C ASP A 130 -0.34 2.68 -18.80
N SER A 131 -1.31 3.44 -19.30
CA SER A 131 -2.41 2.84 -20.08
C SER A 131 -1.96 2.32 -21.46
N HIS A 132 -0.88 2.86 -22.00
CA HIS A 132 -0.39 2.52 -23.34
C HIS A 132 0.56 1.33 -23.31
N SER A 133 1.52 1.34 -22.39
CA SER A 133 2.59 0.34 -22.28
C SER A 133 2.28 -0.77 -21.28
N THR A 134 1.21 -0.63 -20.49
CA THR A 134 0.81 -1.50 -19.38
C THR A 134 1.89 -1.68 -18.30
N ARG A 135 2.93 -0.84 -18.31
CA ARG A 135 4.01 -0.87 -17.33
C ARG A 135 3.48 -0.45 -15.97
N THR A 136 3.87 -1.20 -14.93
CA THR A 136 3.61 -0.82 -13.54
C THR A 136 4.38 0.43 -13.15
N LEU A 137 3.66 1.42 -12.65
CA LEU A 137 4.18 2.70 -12.19
C LEU A 137 4.44 2.68 -10.68
N GLY A 138 3.54 2.08 -9.91
CA GLY A 138 3.69 1.93 -8.47
C GLY A 138 2.37 1.82 -7.72
N LEU A 139 2.43 1.74 -6.40
CA LEU A 139 1.25 1.84 -5.53
C LEU A 139 1.00 3.31 -5.17
N ILE A 140 -0.25 3.74 -5.15
CA ILE A 140 -0.63 5.13 -4.77
C ILE A 140 -1.51 5.19 -3.51
N HIS A 141 -2.08 4.06 -3.11
CA HIS A 141 -2.88 3.95 -1.91
C HIS A 141 -2.93 2.50 -1.42
N GLN A 142 -3.00 2.35 -0.09
CA GLN A 142 -3.46 1.14 0.57
C GLN A 142 -4.19 1.51 1.86
N ASP A 143 -5.32 0.85 2.09
CA ASP A 143 -6.02 0.87 3.35
C ASP A 143 -6.03 -0.52 4.00
N TRP A 144 -5.84 -0.56 5.32
CA TRP A 144 -5.59 -1.78 6.09
C TRP A 144 -6.52 -1.79 7.30
N TRP A 145 -7.31 -2.85 7.44
CA TRP A 145 -8.18 -3.00 8.60
C TRP A 145 -8.29 -4.45 9.07
N CYS A 146 -8.56 -4.60 10.36
CA CYS A 146 -8.92 -5.87 10.97
C CYS A 146 -10.45 -5.95 11.06
N ARG A 147 -11.06 -6.87 10.31
CA ARG A 147 -12.51 -7.09 10.38
C ARG A 147 -12.88 -7.69 11.74
N PRO A 148 -13.87 -7.14 12.47
CA PRO A 148 -14.30 -7.67 13.75
C PRO A 148 -15.05 -9.01 13.59
N ASP A 149 -15.10 -9.77 14.69
CA ASP A 149 -15.82 -11.04 14.72
C ASP A 149 -17.33 -10.84 14.59
N ASN A 150 -17.87 -9.84 15.30
CA ASN A 150 -19.25 -9.39 15.17
C ASN A 150 -19.33 -8.17 14.24
N ILE A 151 -20.25 -8.21 13.27
CA ILE A 151 -20.41 -7.13 12.29
C ILE A 151 -20.88 -5.81 12.91
N ASN A 152 -21.56 -5.88 14.07
CA ASN A 152 -22.06 -4.70 14.77
C ASN A 152 -20.94 -3.91 15.47
N ASP A 153 -19.75 -4.52 15.64
CA ASP A 153 -18.59 -3.87 16.24
C ASP A 153 -17.71 -3.19 15.18
N ALA A 154 -18.14 -3.20 13.91
CA ALA A 154 -17.42 -2.50 12.85
C ALA A 154 -17.72 -0.99 12.92
N ASP A 155 -16.66 -0.18 12.96
CA ASP A 155 -16.77 1.28 12.98
C ASP A 155 -17.46 1.81 11.72
N GLU A 156 -17.13 1.22 10.56
CA GLU A 156 -17.63 1.62 9.25
C GLU A 156 -17.94 0.41 8.36
N LYS A 157 -18.73 0.64 7.31
CA LYS A 157 -18.97 -0.38 6.28
C LYS A 157 -17.77 -0.49 5.37
N GLU A 158 -17.28 -1.71 5.15
CA GLU A 158 -16.14 -1.96 4.25
C GLU A 158 -16.37 -1.54 2.80
N SER A 159 -17.63 -1.32 2.38
CA SER A 159 -17.95 -0.73 1.08
C SER A 159 -17.42 0.71 0.92
N GLY A 160 -17.07 1.39 2.02
CA GLY A 160 -16.46 2.73 2.04
C GLY A 160 -15.04 2.76 1.48
N LYS A 161 -14.36 1.62 1.37
CA LYS A 161 -12.99 1.52 0.85
C LYS A 161 -12.79 2.16 -0.53
N TRP A 162 -13.79 2.08 -1.41
CA TRP A 162 -13.71 2.60 -2.78
C TRP A 162 -13.72 4.14 -2.85
N PRO A 163 -14.71 4.84 -2.25
CA PRO A 163 -14.67 6.30 -2.17
C PRO A 163 -13.48 6.82 -1.34
N ASP A 164 -13.06 6.11 -0.28
CA ASP A 164 -11.89 6.50 0.51
C ASP A 164 -10.59 6.43 -0.31
N ALA A 165 -10.39 5.33 -1.04
CA ALA A 165 -9.27 5.19 -1.96
C ALA A 165 -9.25 6.34 -2.99
N SER A 166 -10.42 6.69 -3.53
CA SER A 166 -10.55 7.80 -4.49
C SER A 166 -10.23 9.15 -3.87
N TYR A 167 -10.71 9.41 -2.66
CA TYR A 167 -10.39 10.61 -1.89
C TYR A 167 -8.89 10.75 -1.69
N PHE A 168 -8.21 9.70 -1.24
CA PHE A 168 -6.76 9.76 -1.02
C PHE A 168 -5.97 9.86 -2.33
N CYS A 169 -6.42 9.22 -3.40
CA CYS A 169 -5.81 9.37 -4.73
C CYS A 169 -5.92 10.82 -5.22
N ARG A 170 -7.08 11.47 -5.07
CA ARG A 170 -7.27 12.89 -5.38
C ARG A 170 -6.28 13.78 -4.64
N GLN A 171 -6.14 13.58 -3.33
CA GLN A 171 -5.23 14.39 -2.51
C GLN A 171 -3.77 14.26 -2.96
N ARG A 172 -3.34 13.05 -3.37
CA ARG A 172 -1.95 12.80 -3.79
C ARG A 172 -1.65 13.22 -5.23
N LEU A 173 -2.60 13.00 -6.14
CA LEU A 173 -2.39 13.26 -7.58
C LEU A 173 -2.72 14.70 -7.98
N GLY A 174 -3.59 15.39 -7.25
CA GLY A 174 -4.00 16.75 -7.59
C GLY A 174 -4.52 16.83 -9.03
N GLU A 175 -3.92 17.70 -9.85
CA GLU A 175 -4.29 17.88 -11.26
C GLU A 175 -4.09 16.60 -12.10
N THR A 176 -3.11 15.76 -11.75
CA THR A 176 -2.85 14.49 -12.45
C THR A 176 -4.01 13.49 -12.31
N MET A 177 -4.93 13.71 -11.36
CA MET A 177 -6.13 12.87 -11.21
C MET A 177 -6.99 12.81 -12.49
N ALA A 178 -7.01 13.89 -13.30
CA ALA A 178 -7.76 13.92 -14.56
C ALA A 178 -7.27 12.87 -15.59
N ASN A 179 -6.00 12.44 -15.47
CA ASN A 179 -5.39 11.45 -16.34
C ASN A 179 -5.67 10.01 -15.87
N MET A 180 -6.18 9.84 -14.64
CA MET A 180 -6.40 8.54 -14.02
C MET A 180 -7.76 7.95 -14.41
N ILE A 181 -7.78 6.66 -14.74
CA ILE A 181 -8.97 5.85 -14.92
C ILE A 181 -8.98 4.77 -13.83
N SER A 182 -9.92 4.84 -12.89
CA SER A 182 -10.14 3.76 -11.93
C SER A 182 -10.65 2.51 -12.64
N VAL A 183 -10.06 1.35 -12.34
CA VAL A 183 -10.44 0.06 -12.88
C VAL A 183 -10.76 -0.86 -11.72
N CYS A 184 -12.04 -1.23 -11.61
CA CYS A 184 -12.56 -2.01 -10.50
C CYS A 184 -13.37 -3.20 -11.01
N ASP A 185 -13.48 -4.24 -10.20
CA ASP A 185 -14.37 -5.38 -10.48
C ASP A 185 -15.82 -5.10 -10.04
N ARG A 186 -16.65 -6.15 -10.02
CA ARG A 186 -18.07 -6.06 -9.65
C ARG A 186 -18.33 -5.70 -8.19
N GLU A 187 -17.37 -5.84 -7.29
CA GLU A 187 -17.55 -5.43 -5.89
C GLU A 187 -17.69 -3.90 -5.77
N ALA A 188 -17.18 -3.15 -6.75
CA ALA A 188 -17.34 -1.70 -6.84
C ALA A 188 -18.66 -1.25 -7.48
N ASP A 189 -19.61 -2.16 -7.79
CA ASP A 189 -20.93 -1.79 -8.32
C ASP A 189 -21.85 -1.22 -7.23
N ILE A 190 -21.46 -0.06 -6.74
CA ILE A 190 -22.07 0.63 -5.60
C ILE A 190 -22.48 2.03 -6.05
N LEU A 191 -23.78 2.34 -5.96
CA LEU A 191 -24.32 3.62 -6.43
C LEU A 191 -23.60 4.84 -5.84
N SER A 192 -23.28 4.82 -4.55
CA SER A 192 -22.59 5.94 -3.89
C SER A 192 -21.17 6.15 -4.42
N TYR A 193 -20.48 5.08 -4.79
CA TYR A 193 -19.14 5.17 -5.40
C TYR A 193 -19.20 5.76 -6.81
N LEU A 194 -20.16 5.30 -7.63
CA LEU A 194 -20.36 5.84 -8.98
C LEU A 194 -20.75 7.31 -8.96
N GLN A 195 -21.59 7.70 -8.00
CA GLN A 195 -21.95 9.10 -7.77
C GLN A 195 -20.75 9.93 -7.34
N ASP A 196 -19.89 9.44 -6.43
CA ASP A 196 -18.67 10.16 -6.03
C ASP A 196 -17.75 10.42 -7.24
N LYS A 197 -17.52 9.41 -8.08
CA LYS A 197 -16.74 9.56 -9.32
C LYS A 197 -17.34 10.61 -10.25
N GLN A 198 -18.66 10.59 -10.46
CA GLN A 198 -19.35 11.56 -11.32
C GLN A 198 -19.29 12.97 -10.75
N LEU A 199 -19.50 13.14 -9.44
CA LEU A 199 -19.44 14.45 -8.76
C LEU A 199 -18.08 15.13 -8.93
N HIS A 200 -17.00 14.35 -8.98
CA HIS A 200 -15.64 14.84 -9.15
C HIS A 200 -15.15 14.84 -10.61
N ASN A 201 -16.00 14.49 -11.58
CA ASN A 201 -15.64 14.32 -13.00
C ASN A 201 -14.48 13.32 -13.21
N GLU A 202 -14.41 12.27 -12.39
CA GLU A 202 -13.38 11.24 -12.46
C GLU A 202 -13.75 10.15 -13.47
N ARG A 203 -12.73 9.56 -14.10
CA ARG A 203 -12.88 8.51 -15.11
C ARG A 203 -12.80 7.15 -14.43
N PHE A 204 -13.66 6.22 -14.84
CA PHE A 204 -13.64 4.86 -14.29
C PHE A 204 -14.19 3.85 -15.29
N VAL A 205 -13.77 2.59 -15.12
CA VAL A 205 -14.25 1.42 -15.85
C VAL A 205 -14.55 0.32 -14.83
N ARG A 206 -15.69 -0.35 -15.02
CA ARG A 206 -16.06 -1.55 -14.27
C ARG A 206 -15.88 -2.76 -15.17
N ILE A 207 -15.13 -3.76 -14.69
CA ILE A 207 -14.94 -5.02 -15.40
C ILE A 207 -16.03 -6.00 -14.90
N PRO A 208 -16.73 -6.70 -15.82
CA PRO A 208 -17.78 -7.67 -15.48
C PRO A 208 -17.27 -8.95 -14.79
#